data_AF-A0A352J4G5-F1
#
_entry.id   AF-A0A352J4G5-F1
#
_cell.length_a   1.000
_cell.length_b   1.000
_cell.length_c   1.000
_cell.angle_alpha   90.00
_cell.angle_beta   90.00
_cell.angle_gamma   90.00
#
_symmetry.space_group_name_H-M   'P 1'
#
loop_
_entity.id
_entity.type
_entity.pdbx_description
1 polymer ?
#
loop_
_entity_poly.entity_id
_entity_poly.type
_entity_poly.pdbx_seq_one_letter_code
_entity_poly.pdbx_strand_id
1 'polypeptide(L)' 'LTDDPNNPKKYPIPRGDVLTKIPPRQHALFWADNEPFNGTFHVNFKLDPSKDNYIALYENDGKTLLDEIIIPA' A
#
# COMPACT_ATOMS: atom_id res chain seq x y z
N LEU A 1 -1.38 -1.96 -3.53
CA LEU A 1 -0.33 -1.68 -2.53
C LEU A 1 0.13 -3.00 -1.96
N THR A 2 1.44 -3.25 -1.92
CA THR A 2 2.00 -4.52 -1.45
C THR A 2 3.37 -4.31 -0.83
N ASP A 3 3.72 -5.20 0.09
CA ASP A 3 5.06 -5.45 0.63
C ASP A 3 5.70 -6.74 0.08
N ASP A 4 5.01 -7.44 -0.83
CA ASP A 4 5.45 -8.69 -1.45
C ASP A 4 5.37 -8.58 -2.99
N PRO A 5 6.51 -8.62 -3.71
CA PRO A 5 6.53 -8.52 -5.18
C PRO A 5 5.84 -9.72 -5.85
N ASN A 6 5.70 -10.86 -5.16
CA ASN A 6 4.98 -12.02 -5.66
C ASN A 6 3.46 -11.92 -5.47
N ASN A 7 3.00 -10.91 -4.73
CA ASN A 7 1.58 -10.63 -4.54
C ASN A 7 1.23 -9.16 -4.85
N PRO A 8 1.24 -8.74 -6.13
CA PRO A 8 0.97 -7.35 -6.54
C PRO A 8 -0.39 -6.79 -6.09
N LYS A 9 -1.37 -7.68 -5.83
CA LYS A 9 -2.75 -7.32 -5.44
C LYS A 9 -3.04 -7.49 -3.94
N LYS A 10 -2.00 -7.61 -3.10
CA LYS A 10 -2.14 -7.91 -1.66
C LYS A 10 -3.14 -7.00 -0.96
N TYR A 11 -2.99 -5.68 -1.11
CA TYR A 11 -3.95 -4.70 -0.60
C TYR A 11 -4.56 -3.83 -1.73
N PRO A 12 -5.89 -3.93 -1.96
CA PRO A 12 -6.58 -3.09 -2.93
C PRO A 12 -6.92 -1.72 -2.33
N ILE A 13 -6.43 -0.64 -2.95
CA ILE A 13 -6.85 0.73 -2.59
C ILE A 13 -8.26 0.97 -3.16
N PRO A 14 -9.28 1.29 -2.33
CA PRO A 14 -10.65 1.45 -2.81
C PRO A 14 -10.79 2.63 -3.76
N ARG A 15 -11.37 2.42 -4.94
CA ARG A 15 -11.62 3.49 -5.93
C ARG A 15 -12.86 4.34 -5.63
N GLY A 16 -13.78 3.81 -4.84
CA GLY A 16 -15.06 4.45 -4.51
C GLY A 16 -14.98 5.39 -3.31
N ASP A 17 -13.91 5.34 -2.53
CA ASP A 17 -13.73 6.20 -1.37
C ASP A 17 -13.33 7.62 -1.83
N VAL A 18 -13.96 8.63 -1.25
CA VAL A 18 -13.61 10.03 -1.54
C VAL A 18 -12.21 10.37 -1.04
N LEU A 19 -11.73 9.69 -0.01
CA LEU A 19 -10.43 9.92 0.62
C LEU A 19 -9.26 9.34 -0.19
N THR A 20 -9.52 8.45 -1.16
CA THR A 20 -8.49 7.94 -2.09
C THR A 20 -8.39 8.76 -3.37
N LYS A 21 -9.25 9.77 -3.55
CA LYS A 21 -9.11 10.78 -4.61
C LYS A 21 -8.21 11.91 -4.11
N ILE A 22 -6.93 11.85 -4.47
CA ILE A 22 -5.90 12.77 -3.99
C ILE A 22 -5.70 13.91 -5.01
N PRO A 23 -6.03 15.17 -4.69
CA PRO A 23 -5.74 16.32 -5.56
C PRO A 23 -4.24 16.59 -5.69
N PRO A 24 -3.83 17.44 -6.66
CA PRO A 24 -2.45 17.88 -6.76
C PRO A 24 -1.92 18.44 -5.43
N ARG A 25 -0.69 18.03 -5.05
CA ARG A 25 0.01 18.43 -3.81
C ARG A 25 -0.63 17.95 -2.50
N GLN A 26 -1.47 16.91 -2.55
CA GLN A 26 -2.03 16.24 -1.37
C GLN A 26 -1.41 14.84 -1.19
N HIS A 27 -1.72 14.20 -0.07
CA HIS A 27 -1.27 12.84 0.24
C HIS A 27 -2.39 12.05 0.94
N ALA A 28 -2.26 10.72 0.96
CA ALA A 28 -3.07 9.82 1.78
C ALA A 28 -2.14 9.00 2.68
N LEU A 29 -2.62 8.68 3.89
CA LEU A 29 -1.88 7.88 4.86
C LEU A 29 -2.47 6.48 4.96
N PHE A 30 -1.62 5.46 4.82
CA PHE A 30 -1.97 4.06 5.05
C PHE A 30 -1.19 3.54 6.25
N TRP A 31 -1.87 2.83 7.14
CA TRP A 31 -1.25 2.17 8.29
C TRP A 31 -0.88 0.74 7.92
N ALA A 32 0.42 0.44 7.95
CA ALA A 32 0.95 -0.89 7.70
C ALA A 32 1.12 -1.68 8.99
N ASP A 33 -0.01 -1.99 9.63
CA ASP A 33 -0.10 -2.63 10.95
C ASP A 33 -0.72 -4.03 10.93
N ASN A 34 -1.24 -4.49 9.78
CA ASN A 34 -1.99 -5.74 9.63
C ASN A 34 -3.32 -5.76 10.43
N GLU A 35 -3.94 -4.61 10.63
CA GLU A 35 -5.24 -4.47 11.31
C GLU A 35 -6.35 -3.99 10.36
N PRO A 36 -6.69 -4.74 9.29
CA PRO A 36 -7.57 -4.25 8.21
C PRO A 36 -9.01 -3.94 8.65
N PHE A 37 -9.42 -4.36 9.86
CA PHE A 37 -10.73 -4.06 10.42
C PHE A 37 -10.79 -2.73 11.18
N ASN A 38 -9.66 -2.05 11.39
CA ASN A 38 -9.60 -0.72 12.01
C ASN A 38 -10.01 0.41 11.06
N GLY A 39 -10.18 0.10 9.77
CA GLY A 39 -10.74 1.01 8.78
C GLY A 39 -10.08 0.88 7.42
N THR A 40 -10.63 1.63 6.46
CA THR A 40 -10.27 1.59 5.03
C THR A 40 -8.80 1.89 4.71
N PHE A 41 -8.02 2.45 5.63
CA PHE A 41 -6.61 2.79 5.41
C PHE A 41 -5.63 1.92 6.20
N HIS A 42 -6.14 0.94 6.96
CA HIS A 42 -5.32 -0.09 7.58
C HIS A 42 -5.14 -1.24 6.60
N VAL A 43 -3.88 -1.55 6.27
CA VAL A 43 -3.55 -2.57 5.27
C VAL A 43 -3.49 -3.96 5.90
N ASN A 44 -3.55 -4.99 5.06
CA ASN A 44 -3.51 -6.39 5.47
C ASN A 44 -2.07 -6.96 5.53
N PHE A 45 -1.10 -6.11 5.84
CA PHE A 45 0.29 -6.48 6.06
C PHE A 45 0.95 -5.50 7.02
N LYS A 46 2.09 -5.91 7.58
CA LYS A 46 2.82 -5.14 8.59
C LYS A 46 4.27 -4.96 8.18
N LEU A 47 4.79 -3.75 8.36
CA LEU A 47 6.21 -3.47 8.18
C LEU A 47 7.01 -3.94 9.40
N ASP A 48 8.22 -4.39 9.13
CA ASP A 48 9.12 -4.90 10.13
C ASP A 48 10.30 -3.94 10.29
N PRO A 49 10.45 -3.26 11.44
CA PRO A 49 11.52 -2.29 11.64
C PRO A 49 12.92 -2.93 11.76
N SER A 50 13.01 -4.27 11.78
CA SER A 50 14.29 -4.98 11.90
C SER A 50 14.88 -5.44 10.56
N LYS A 51 14.17 -5.22 9.44
CA LYS A 51 14.60 -5.63 8.10
C LYS A 51 14.19 -4.61 7.05
N ASP A 52 14.82 -4.70 5.89
CA ASP A 52 14.41 -3.94 4.71
C ASP A 52 12.98 -4.31 4.31
N ASN A 53 12.17 -3.28 4.06
CA ASN A 53 10.78 -3.43 3.65
C ASN A 53 10.63 -2.97 2.19
N TYR A 54 10.34 -3.92 1.31
CA TYR A 54 9.90 -3.61 -0.04
C TYR A 54 8.47 -3.05 0.01
N ILE A 55 8.19 -1.99 -0.74
CA ILE A 55 6.86 -1.42 -0.88
C ILE A 55 6.63 -1.04 -2.33
N ALA A 56 5.49 -1.44 -2.89
CA ALA A 56 5.13 -1.13 -4.27
C ALA A 56 3.66 -0.79 -4.47
N LEU A 57 3.44 0.08 -5.47
CA LEU A 57 2.15 0.42 -6.04
C LEU A 57 2.03 -0.21 -7.42
N TYR A 58 0.97 -0.97 -7.63
CA TYR A 58 0.61 -1.55 -8.92
C TYR A 58 -0.74 -0.98 -9.36
N GLU A 59 -0.93 -0.91 -10.68
CA GLU A 59 -2.26 -0.73 -11.24
C GLU A 59 -3.18 -1.90 -10.90
N ASN A 60 -4.48 -1.71 -11.12
CA ASN A 60 -5.51 -2.71 -10.81
C ASN A 60 -5.37 -4.01 -11.64
N ASP A 61 -4.60 -3.99 -12.73
CA ASP A 61 -4.26 -5.19 -13.48
C ASP A 61 -3.35 -6.15 -12.67
N GLY A 62 -2.63 -5.64 -11.65
CA GLY A 62 -1.65 -6.36 -10.85
C GLY A 62 -0.40 -6.77 -11.62
N LYS A 63 -0.12 -6.09 -12.74
CA LYS A 63 1.02 -6.34 -13.62
C LYS A 63 1.82 -5.07 -13.86
N THR A 64 1.15 -3.96 -14.07
CA THR A 64 1.80 -2.68 -14.32
C THR A 64 2.27 -2.10 -12.99
N LEU A 65 3.59 -2.10 -12.77
CA LEU A 65 4.23 -1.43 -11.65
C LEU A 65 4.17 0.08 -11.87
N LEU A 66 3.61 0.82 -10.91
CA LEU A 66 3.54 2.27 -10.94
C LEU A 66 4.75 2.90 -10.25
N ASP A 67 5.08 2.41 -9.06
CA ASP A 67 6.20 2.89 -8.25
C ASP A 67 6.61 1.83 -7.22
N GLU A 68 7.88 1.84 -6.82
CA GLU A 68 8.42 0.98 -5.77
C GLU A 68 9.56 1.62 -5.01
N ILE A 69 9.72 1.20 -3.74
CA ILE A 69 10.81 1.61 -2.89
C ILE A 69 11.19 0.49 -1.91
N ILE A 70 12.46 0.49 -1.49
CA ILE A 70 12.92 -0.30 -0.35
C ILE A 70 13.20 0.67 0.80
N ILE A 71 12.54 0.45 1.93
CA ILE A 71 12.77 1.20 3.17
C ILE A 71 13.74 0.39 4.01
N PRO A 72 14.97 0.88 4.26
CA PRO A 72 15.93 0.15 5.08
C PRO A 72 15.50 0.12 6.56
N ALA A 73 16.02 -0.86 7.29
CA ALA A 73 15.92 -0.91 8.76
C ALA A 73 16.66 0.26 9.44
#